data_AF-A0A8T7GPE7-F1
#
_entry.id   AF-A0A8T7GPE7-F1
#
_cell.length_a   1.000
_cell.length_b   1.000
_cell.length_c   1.000
_cell.angle_alpha   90.00
_cell.angle_beta   90.00
_cell.angle_gamma   90.00
#
_symmetry.space_group_name_H-M   'P 1'
#
loop_
_entity.id
_entity.type
_entity.pdbx_description
1 polymer ?
#
loop_
_entity_poly.entity_id
_entity_poly.type
_entity_poly.pdbx_seq_one_letter_code
_entity_poly.pdbx_strand_id
1 'polypeptide(L)'
;MLSLIYHRPGEAGERVLVGRLASIVSAIRGEPVESLMLEEVAGGSARPRGRAVLLMQLRGGHWLSLCRALGACPETVPPGVTAAWIYSQAAGLGGSVYLVYMRARRLASLQLEDLGRVAGVLESAGLRVFLASIERPGGEPSLPEKHGPGDGCVAVPMSMFRGGIYRSALLLAERLGCRAVEPMARSGLGVLASWLGLLH
;
A
#
# COMPACT_ATOMS: atom_id res chain seq x y z
N MET A 1 -1.72 -21.46 -8.88
CA MET A 1 -0.48 -20.67 -9.06
C MET A 1 -0.83 -19.19 -9.00
N LEU A 2 -0.07 -18.47 -8.18
CA LEU A 2 -0.26 -17.05 -7.87
C LEU A 2 0.97 -16.25 -8.33
N SER A 3 0.74 -15.12 -8.99
CA SER A 3 1.79 -14.20 -9.43
C SER A 3 1.66 -12.88 -8.66
N LEU A 4 2.68 -12.57 -7.85
CA LEU A 4 2.79 -11.31 -7.13
C LEU A 4 3.50 -10.28 -8.01
N ILE A 5 2.76 -9.26 -8.45
CA ILE A 5 3.29 -8.17 -9.26
C ILE A 5 3.61 -6.99 -8.35
N TYR A 6 4.81 -6.43 -8.45
CA TYR A 6 5.23 -5.29 -7.62
C TYR A 6 5.87 -4.19 -8.43
N HIS A 7 5.64 -2.94 -8.03
CA HIS A 7 6.37 -1.79 -8.57
C HIS A 7 7.80 -1.76 -8.02
N ARG A 8 8.76 -1.28 -8.82
CA ARG A 8 10.15 -1.11 -8.39
C ARG A 8 10.25 -0.37 -7.04
N PRO A 9 10.86 -0.99 -6.01
CA PRO A 9 11.06 -0.30 -4.74
C PRO A 9 11.97 0.92 -4.89
N GLY A 10 11.80 1.92 -4.01
CA GLY A 10 12.66 3.11 -4.01
C GLY A 10 14.04 2.87 -3.38
N GLU A 11 14.20 1.77 -2.64
CA GLU A 11 15.44 1.34 -1.99
C GLU A 11 15.82 -0.07 -2.45
N ALA A 12 17.09 -0.29 -2.82
CA ALA A 12 17.54 -1.53 -3.46
C ALA A 12 17.30 -2.79 -2.61
N GLY A 13 17.39 -2.68 -1.28
CA GLY A 13 17.21 -3.80 -0.35
C GLY A 13 15.77 -4.28 -0.17
N GLU A 14 14.78 -3.47 -0.56
CA GLU A 14 13.35 -3.77 -0.35
C GLU A 14 12.86 -4.91 -1.25
N ARG A 15 13.56 -5.22 -2.36
CA ARG A 15 13.21 -6.32 -3.26
C ARG A 15 13.23 -7.68 -2.54
N VAL A 16 14.10 -7.85 -1.55
CA VAL A 16 14.19 -9.09 -0.76
C VAL A 16 12.89 -9.37 -0.01
N LEU A 17 12.13 -8.34 0.37
CA LEU A 17 10.84 -8.49 1.06
C LEU A 17 9.79 -9.16 0.17
N VAL A 18 9.83 -8.93 -1.15
CA VAL A 18 8.92 -9.58 -2.10
C VAL A 18 9.24 -11.07 -2.22
N GLY A 19 10.53 -11.41 -2.34
CA GLY A 19 10.97 -12.81 -2.35
C GLY A 19 10.58 -13.53 -1.06
N ARG A 20 10.76 -12.88 0.10
CA ARG A 20 10.33 -13.40 1.39
C ARG A 20 8.82 -13.60 1.47
N LEU A 21 8.02 -12.64 0.99
CA LEU A 21 6.56 -12.75 0.93
C LEU A 21 6.15 -13.94 0.06
N ALA A 22 6.71 -14.06 -1.15
CA ALA A 22 6.43 -15.16 -2.06
C ALA A 22 6.75 -16.53 -1.42
N SER A 23 7.89 -16.66 -0.74
CA SER A 23 8.25 -17.89 -0.02
C SER A 23 7.27 -18.24 1.11
N ILE A 24 6.87 -17.25 1.92
CA ILE A 24 5.90 -17.48 3.01
C ILE A 24 4.54 -17.91 2.43
N VAL A 25 4.05 -17.20 1.41
CA VAL A 25 2.76 -17.51 0.77
C VAL A 25 2.80 -18.87 0.08
N SER A 26 3.91 -19.22 -0.57
CA SER A 26 4.09 -20.55 -1.16
C SER A 26 4.01 -21.66 -0.11
N ALA A 27 4.63 -21.45 1.06
CA ALA A 27 4.56 -22.41 2.16
C ALA A 27 3.13 -22.56 2.72
N ILE A 28 2.37 -21.46 2.84
CA ILE A 28 0.98 -21.50 3.30
C ILE A 28 0.07 -22.23 2.30
N ARG A 29 0.27 -21.98 1.00
CA ARG A 29 -0.61 -22.52 -0.06
C ARG A 29 -0.26 -23.94 -0.51
N GLY A 30 0.96 -24.40 -0.23
CA GLY A 30 1.48 -25.65 -0.79
C GLY A 30 1.69 -25.62 -2.31
N GLU A 31 1.72 -24.44 -2.94
CA GLU A 31 2.00 -24.27 -4.37
C GLU A 31 3.04 -23.16 -4.61
N PRO A 32 3.78 -23.19 -5.74
CA PRO A 32 4.74 -22.12 -6.06
C PRO A 32 4.04 -20.77 -6.26
N VAL A 33 4.67 -19.73 -5.72
CA VAL A 33 4.28 -18.33 -5.91
C VAL A 33 5.44 -17.63 -6.62
N GLU A 34 5.16 -16.99 -7.74
CA GLU A 34 6.16 -16.19 -8.45
C GLU A 34 6.03 -14.71 -8.10
N SER A 35 7.13 -13.98 -8.24
CA SER A 35 7.15 -12.52 -8.12
C SER A 35 7.67 -11.89 -9.40
N LEU A 36 6.91 -10.96 -9.97
CA LEU A 36 7.22 -10.27 -11.23
C LEU A 36 7.27 -8.76 -11.00
N MET A 37 8.22 -8.06 -11.63
CA MET A 37 8.17 -6.60 -11.60
C MET A 37 7.09 -6.09 -12.54
N LEU A 38 6.41 -5.03 -12.13
CA LEU A 38 5.37 -4.38 -12.92
C LEU A 38 5.87 -3.97 -14.30
N GLU A 39 7.09 -3.43 -14.39
CA GLU A 39 7.66 -2.95 -15.65
C GLU A 39 7.93 -4.11 -16.62
N GLU A 40 8.25 -5.30 -16.13
CA GLU A 40 8.44 -6.50 -16.95
C GLU A 40 7.11 -6.98 -17.53
N VAL A 41 6.07 -6.98 -16.71
CA VAL A 41 4.72 -7.40 -17.14
C VAL A 41 4.10 -6.38 -18.09
N ALA A 42 4.16 -5.08 -17.74
CA ALA A 42 3.61 -4.01 -18.56
C ALA A 42 4.40 -3.82 -19.87
N GLY A 43 5.72 -4.11 -19.87
CA GLY A 43 6.58 -4.10 -21.04
C GLY A 43 6.51 -5.38 -21.89
N GLY A 44 5.81 -6.42 -21.43
CA GLY A 44 5.63 -7.68 -22.15
C GLY A 44 6.81 -8.66 -22.09
N SER A 45 7.84 -8.38 -21.30
CA SER A 45 8.98 -9.29 -21.11
C SER A 45 8.72 -10.41 -20.08
N ALA A 46 7.65 -10.29 -19.29
CA ALA A 46 7.16 -11.33 -18.40
C ALA A 46 5.63 -11.47 -18.49
N ARG A 47 5.10 -12.65 -18.19
CA ARG A 47 3.66 -12.90 -18.10
C ARG A 47 3.32 -13.65 -16.80
N PRO A 48 2.33 -13.17 -16.03
CA PRO A 48 1.80 -13.88 -14.87
C PRO A 48 1.28 -15.28 -15.25
N ARG A 49 1.65 -16.28 -14.45
CA ARG A 49 1.10 -17.64 -14.49
C ARG A 49 -0.04 -17.76 -13.47
N GLY A 50 -1.27 -17.74 -13.97
CA GLY A 50 -2.47 -17.90 -13.13
C GLY A 50 -2.97 -16.57 -12.58
N ARG A 51 -3.33 -16.56 -11.30
CA ARG A 51 -3.97 -15.39 -10.66
C ARG A 51 -2.94 -14.29 -10.42
N ALA A 52 -3.18 -13.10 -10.95
CA ALA A 52 -2.30 -11.95 -10.83
C ALA A 52 -2.75 -11.00 -9.71
N VAL A 53 -1.86 -10.73 -8.75
CA VAL A 53 -2.10 -9.77 -7.67
C VAL A 53 -1.05 -8.67 -7.73
N LEU A 54 -1.49 -7.43 -7.87
CA LEU A 54 -0.67 -6.23 -7.75
C LEU A 54 -0.50 -5.86 -6.28
N LEU A 55 0.74 -5.87 -5.80
CA LEU A 55 1.14 -5.44 -4.46
C LEU A 55 1.12 -3.91 -4.33
N MET A 56 -0.07 -3.32 -4.46
CA MET A 56 -0.37 -1.91 -4.21
C MET A 56 -1.71 -1.81 -3.48
N GLN A 57 -1.84 -0.82 -2.59
CA GLN A 57 -3.08 -0.57 -1.83
C GLN A 57 -4.12 0.24 -2.61
N LEU A 58 -3.67 1.01 -3.61
CA LEU A 58 -4.50 1.96 -4.34
C LEU A 58 -4.46 1.67 -5.84
N ARG A 59 -5.63 1.74 -6.49
CA ARG A 59 -5.74 1.74 -7.96
C ARG A 59 -5.25 3.07 -8.52
N GLY A 60 -4.63 3.01 -9.69
CA GLY A 60 -4.02 4.16 -10.34
C GLY A 60 -3.38 3.80 -11.69
N GLY A 61 -2.44 4.61 -12.15
CA GLY A 61 -1.80 4.41 -13.46
C GLY A 61 -1.13 3.05 -13.64
N HIS A 62 -0.44 2.55 -12.60
CA HIS A 62 0.21 1.24 -12.60
C HIS A 62 -0.78 0.08 -12.75
N TRP A 63 -1.89 0.12 -12.02
CA TRP A 63 -2.96 -0.86 -12.14
C TRP A 63 -3.59 -0.84 -13.54
N LEU A 64 -3.84 0.35 -14.10
CA LEU A 64 -4.38 0.50 -15.46
C LEU A 64 -3.43 -0.06 -16.53
N SER A 65 -2.12 0.18 -16.39
CA SER A 65 -1.12 -0.38 -17.30
C SER A 65 -1.15 -1.90 -17.31
N LEU A 66 -1.32 -2.53 -16.14
CA LEU A 66 -1.45 -3.98 -16.04
C LEU A 66 -2.78 -4.49 -16.61
N CYS A 67 -3.91 -3.81 -16.38
CA CYS A 67 -5.18 -4.19 -17.02
C CYS A 67 -5.04 -4.27 -18.55
N ARG A 68 -4.32 -3.30 -19.14
CA ARG A 68 -4.06 -3.25 -20.59
C ARG A 68 -3.13 -4.36 -21.05
N ALA A 69 -2.04 -4.61 -20.32
CA ALA A 69 -1.05 -5.62 -20.68
C ALA A 69 -1.59 -7.04 -20.57
N LEU A 70 -2.47 -7.30 -19.59
CA LEU A 70 -3.03 -8.62 -19.30
C LEU A 70 -4.37 -8.88 -19.99
N GLY A 71 -5.05 -7.85 -20.49
CA GLY A 71 -6.43 -7.95 -20.98
C GLY A 71 -7.47 -8.19 -19.89
N ALA A 72 -7.04 -8.23 -18.62
CA ALA A 72 -7.87 -8.37 -17.44
C ALA A 72 -7.22 -7.58 -16.29
N CYS A 73 -8.03 -7.09 -15.35
CA CYS A 73 -7.50 -6.30 -14.25
C CYS A 73 -7.00 -7.18 -13.10
N PRO A 74 -5.75 -7.01 -12.66
CA PRO A 74 -5.24 -7.74 -11.50
C PRO A 74 -5.92 -7.25 -10.24
N GLU A 75 -5.99 -8.12 -9.24
CA GLU A 75 -6.42 -7.74 -7.90
C GLU A 75 -5.36 -6.87 -7.23
N THR A 76 -5.80 -5.96 -6.36
CA THR A 76 -4.93 -5.15 -5.50
C THR A 76 -5.07 -5.58 -4.06
N VAL A 77 -4.21 -5.08 -3.17
CA VAL A 77 -4.39 -5.30 -1.73
C VAL A 77 -5.75 -4.71 -1.32
N PRO A 78 -6.67 -5.49 -0.73
CA PRO A 78 -8.01 -5.01 -0.41
C PRO A 78 -7.97 -3.87 0.61
N PRO A 79 -8.93 -2.93 0.55
CA PRO A 79 -9.04 -1.86 1.55
C PRO A 79 -9.14 -2.40 2.98
N GLY A 80 -9.86 -3.50 3.22
CA GLY A 80 -9.96 -4.11 4.54
C GLY A 80 -8.65 -4.68 5.07
N VAL A 81 -7.82 -5.28 4.20
CA VAL A 81 -6.48 -5.78 4.57
C VAL A 81 -5.54 -4.62 4.87
N THR A 82 -5.61 -3.55 4.06
CA THR A 82 -4.86 -2.32 4.29
C THR A 82 -5.27 -1.67 5.61
N ALA A 83 -6.57 -1.52 5.88
CA ALA A 83 -7.09 -0.95 7.11
C ALA A 83 -6.73 -1.79 8.34
N ALA A 84 -6.80 -3.12 8.27
CA ALA A 84 -6.39 -4.00 9.37
C ALA A 84 -4.91 -3.84 9.72
N TRP A 85 -4.03 -3.75 8.71
CA TRP A 85 -2.63 -3.43 8.92
C TRP A 85 -2.47 -2.05 9.59
N ILE A 86 -3.09 -1.00 9.05
CA ILE A 86 -2.99 0.36 9.61
C ILE A 86 -3.49 0.39 11.06
N TYR A 87 -4.62 -0.26 11.33
CA TYR A 87 -5.21 -0.35 12.67
C TYR A 87 -4.21 -0.98 13.64
N SER A 88 -3.52 -2.07 13.27
CA SER A 88 -2.49 -2.67 14.15
C SER A 88 -1.31 -1.74 14.44
N GLN A 89 -1.06 -0.73 13.59
CA GLN A 89 -0.03 0.28 13.82
C GLN A 89 -0.56 1.49 14.61
N ALA A 90 -1.86 1.77 14.56
CA ALA A 90 -2.49 2.89 15.25
C ALA A 90 -3.10 2.49 16.61
N ALA A 91 -3.39 1.21 16.82
CA ALA A 91 -4.03 0.69 18.01
C ALA A 91 -3.22 1.04 19.26
N GLY A 92 -3.91 1.52 20.30
CA GLY A 92 -3.30 1.95 21.56
C GLY A 92 -2.75 3.38 21.55
N LEU A 93 -2.70 4.05 20.38
CA LEU A 93 -2.34 5.48 20.30
C LEU A 93 -3.55 6.41 20.40
N GLY A 94 -4.79 5.87 20.45
CA GLY A 94 -6.03 6.67 20.67
C GLY A 94 -6.29 7.76 19.62
N GLY A 95 -5.70 7.61 18.44
CA GLY A 95 -5.17 8.75 17.70
C GLY A 95 -5.77 9.06 16.33
N SER A 96 -5.14 10.04 15.69
CA SER A 96 -5.38 10.43 14.30
C SER A 96 -4.47 9.66 13.34
N VAL A 97 -4.99 9.21 12.20
CA VAL A 97 -4.26 8.53 11.12
C VAL A 97 -4.19 9.45 9.91
N TYR A 98 -2.98 9.78 9.47
CA TYR A 98 -2.75 10.53 8.24
C TYR A 98 -2.34 9.56 7.13
N LEU A 99 -3.22 9.35 6.15
CA LEU A 99 -2.94 8.53 4.97
C LEU A 99 -2.20 9.39 3.94
N VAL A 100 -0.90 9.13 3.79
CA VAL A 100 -0.01 9.89 2.90
C VAL A 100 0.05 9.22 1.55
N TYR A 101 -0.45 9.87 0.50
CA TYR A 101 -0.57 9.28 -0.84
C TYR A 101 -0.13 10.25 -1.94
N MET A 102 0.37 9.70 -3.05
CA MET A 102 0.66 10.49 -4.25
C MET A 102 -0.60 10.62 -5.10
N ARG A 103 -0.98 11.86 -5.45
CA ARG A 103 -2.18 12.12 -6.24
C ARG A 103 -2.05 11.48 -7.62
N ALA A 104 -3.00 10.61 -7.97
CA ALA A 104 -3.03 9.99 -9.27
C ALA A 104 -3.45 11.00 -10.34
N ARG A 105 -2.63 11.15 -11.41
CA ARG A 105 -2.98 11.99 -12.57
C ARG A 105 -4.13 11.41 -13.41
N ARG A 106 -4.28 10.09 -13.38
CA ARG A 106 -5.34 9.32 -14.05
C ARG A 106 -6.01 8.42 -13.00
N LEU A 107 -7.31 8.18 -13.13
CA LEU A 107 -8.08 7.37 -12.19
C LEU A 107 -8.10 7.94 -10.76
N ALA A 108 -8.09 9.27 -10.62
CA ALA A 108 -8.15 9.92 -9.31
C ALA A 108 -9.41 9.52 -8.51
N SER A 109 -10.56 9.35 -9.17
CA SER A 109 -11.80 8.89 -8.53
C SER A 109 -11.66 7.50 -7.92
N LEU A 110 -11.05 6.54 -8.62
CA LEU A 110 -10.81 5.19 -8.09
C LEU A 110 -9.82 5.18 -6.94
N GLN A 111 -8.76 6.00 -7.02
CA GLN A 111 -7.81 6.16 -5.92
C GLN A 111 -8.50 6.70 -4.67
N LEU A 112 -9.35 7.72 -4.82
CA LEU A 112 -10.12 8.30 -3.72
C LEU A 112 -11.17 7.34 -3.17
N GLU A 113 -11.78 6.51 -4.02
CA GLU A 113 -12.68 5.44 -3.59
C GLU A 113 -11.94 4.42 -2.71
N ASP A 114 -10.74 3.99 -3.11
CA ASP A 114 -9.93 3.05 -2.32
C ASP A 114 -9.54 3.66 -0.97
N LEU A 115 -9.08 4.92 -0.97
CA LEU A 115 -8.77 5.67 0.26
C LEU A 115 -10.00 5.84 1.15
N GLY A 116 -11.16 6.16 0.58
CA GLY A 116 -12.41 6.33 1.31
C GLY A 116 -12.86 5.02 1.97
N ARG A 117 -12.69 3.87 1.30
CA ARG A 117 -12.97 2.56 1.88
C ARG A 117 -12.02 2.22 3.02
N VAL A 118 -10.72 2.52 2.89
CA VAL A 118 -9.75 2.35 3.99
C VAL A 118 -10.12 3.26 5.17
N ALA A 119 -10.40 4.54 4.90
CA ALA A 119 -10.78 5.52 5.90
C ALA A 119 -12.04 5.10 6.66
N GLY A 120 -13.11 4.73 5.95
CA GLY A 120 -14.38 4.32 6.58
C GLY A 120 -14.23 3.10 7.50
N VAL A 121 -13.37 2.14 7.16
CA VAL A 121 -13.08 0.99 8.04
C VAL A 121 -12.34 1.43 9.31
N LEU A 122 -11.34 2.30 9.18
CA LEU A 122 -10.58 2.84 10.32
C LEU A 122 -11.44 3.73 11.23
N GLU A 123 -12.30 4.56 10.63
CA GLU A 123 -13.24 5.43 11.34
C GLU A 123 -14.31 4.64 12.09
N SER A 124 -14.82 3.55 11.49
CA SER A 124 -15.71 2.61 12.17
C SER A 124 -15.05 1.91 13.36
N ALA A 125 -13.71 1.82 13.36
CA ALA A 125 -12.90 1.33 14.47
C ALA A 125 -12.49 2.44 15.47
N GLY A 126 -13.04 3.65 15.35
CA GLY A 126 -12.84 4.76 16.28
C GLY A 126 -11.63 5.66 16.02
N LEU A 127 -10.95 5.52 14.87
CA LEU A 127 -9.81 6.36 14.50
C LEU A 127 -10.26 7.59 13.70
N ARG A 128 -9.59 8.74 13.88
CA ARG A 128 -9.82 9.92 13.01
C ARG A 128 -8.89 9.84 11.80
N VAL A 129 -9.43 9.83 10.59
CA VAL A 129 -8.62 9.66 9.38
C VAL A 129 -8.51 10.97 8.61
N PHE A 130 -7.29 11.30 8.20
CA PHE A 130 -6.97 12.47 7.39
C PHE A 130 -6.22 12.04 6.14
N LEU A 131 -6.56 12.64 5.01
CA LEU A 131 -5.87 12.39 3.74
C LEU A 131 -4.80 13.48 3.52
N ALA A 132 -3.56 13.07 3.31
CA ALA A 132 -2.44 13.96 3.03
C ALA A 132 -1.84 13.61 1.65
N SER A 133 -2.12 14.47 0.67
CA SER A 133 -1.70 14.25 -0.71
C SER A 133 -0.31 14.83 -0.99
N ILE A 134 0.45 14.21 -1.90
CA ILE A 134 1.67 14.78 -2.49
C ILE A 134 1.56 14.83 -4.02
N GLU A 135 2.13 15.88 -4.63
CA GLU A 135 2.14 16.07 -6.10
C GLU A 135 3.35 15.40 -6.79
N ARG A 136 4.44 15.18 -6.03
CA ARG A 136 5.65 14.52 -6.52
C ARG A 136 6.31 13.67 -5.44
N PRO A 137 7.05 12.60 -5.80
CA PRO A 137 7.79 11.78 -4.83
C PRO A 137 8.75 12.63 -3.97
N GLY A 138 8.63 12.53 -2.64
CA GLY A 138 9.43 13.33 -1.70
C GLY A 138 9.01 14.80 -1.61
N GLY A 139 7.89 15.19 -2.21
CA GLY A 139 7.31 16.51 -2.04
C GLY A 139 6.67 16.69 -0.67
N GLU A 140 6.35 17.95 -0.33
CA GLU A 140 5.63 18.28 0.90
C GLU A 140 4.18 17.78 0.84
N PRO A 141 3.71 17.06 1.87
CA PRO A 141 2.31 16.67 1.98
C PRO A 141 1.38 17.86 2.23
N SER A 142 0.20 17.81 1.61
CA SER A 142 -0.89 18.73 1.93
C SER A 142 -1.28 18.57 3.40
N LEU A 143 -1.47 19.70 4.06
CA LEU A 143 -1.98 19.78 5.42
C LEU A 143 -3.52 19.76 5.38
N PRO A 144 -4.20 18.72 5.90
CA PRO A 144 -5.67 18.71 6.05
C PRO A 144 -6.25 19.96 6.72
N GLU A 145 -7.31 20.57 6.16
CA GLU A 145 -7.83 21.85 6.67
C GLU A 145 -8.31 21.82 8.14
N LYS A 146 -8.67 20.64 8.66
CA LYS A 146 -9.11 20.44 10.05
C LYS A 146 -8.07 19.62 10.81
N HIS A 147 -6.96 20.24 11.17
CA HIS A 147 -5.98 19.61 12.06
C HIS A 147 -6.40 19.71 13.51
N GLY A 148 -6.20 18.63 14.25
CA GLY A 148 -5.97 18.70 15.67
C GLY A 148 -4.75 17.84 15.97
N PRO A 149 -3.67 18.38 16.54
CA PRO A 149 -2.71 17.55 17.27
C PRO A 149 -3.46 16.98 18.46
N GLY A 150 -4.09 15.83 18.27
CA GLY A 150 -4.53 14.99 19.37
C GLY A 150 -3.33 14.19 19.85
N ASP A 151 -3.26 13.92 21.15
CA ASP A 151 -2.31 12.97 21.69
C ASP A 151 -2.40 11.65 20.91
N GLY A 152 -1.25 11.19 20.41
CA GLY A 152 -1.14 10.02 19.55
C GLY A 152 -1.61 10.27 18.12
N CYS A 153 -0.67 10.27 17.18
CA CYS A 153 -1.00 10.25 15.75
C CYS A 153 0.04 9.44 14.97
N VAL A 154 -0.40 8.91 13.84
CA VAL A 154 0.46 8.17 12.91
C VAL A 154 0.36 8.71 11.50
N ALA A 155 1.50 8.86 10.83
CA ALA A 155 1.56 9.12 9.39
C ALA A 155 1.86 7.81 8.65
N VAL A 156 0.93 7.38 7.81
CA VAL A 156 0.97 6.10 7.12
C VAL A 156 1.27 6.33 5.63
N PRO A 157 2.39 5.81 5.10
CA PRO A 157 2.64 5.85 3.68
C PRO A 157 1.71 4.87 2.96
N MET A 158 0.93 5.37 2.01
CA MET A 158 0.13 4.54 1.09
C MET A 158 1.02 4.00 -0.04
N SER A 159 2.07 3.29 0.35
CA SER A 159 3.01 2.60 -0.54
C SER A 159 3.39 1.23 0.02
N MET A 160 3.76 0.30 -0.86
CA MET A 160 4.18 -1.03 -0.45
C MET A 160 5.59 -1.04 0.16
N PHE A 161 6.51 -0.27 -0.41
CA PHE A 161 7.93 -0.21 -0.03
C PHE A 161 8.35 1.19 0.37
N ARG A 162 9.57 1.29 0.92
CA ARG A 162 10.22 2.58 1.15
C ARG A 162 10.53 3.29 -0.19
N GLY A 163 10.41 4.61 -0.17
CA GLY A 163 10.52 5.46 -1.36
C GLY A 163 10.02 6.89 -1.12
N GLY A 164 9.61 7.57 -2.20
CA GLY A 164 9.20 8.97 -2.12
C GLY A 164 7.99 9.24 -1.23
N ILE A 165 6.95 8.38 -1.29
CA ILE A 165 5.76 8.51 -0.44
C ILE A 165 6.13 8.30 1.04
N TYR A 166 7.00 7.33 1.33
CA TYR A 166 7.50 7.10 2.69
C TYR A 166 8.28 8.30 3.25
N ARG A 167 9.18 8.89 2.46
CA ARG A 167 9.89 10.12 2.86
C ARG A 167 8.94 11.27 3.15
N SER A 168 7.90 11.44 2.34
CA SER A 168 6.86 12.43 2.59
C SER A 168 6.07 12.14 3.87
N ALA A 169 5.81 10.86 4.20
CA ALA A 169 5.18 10.49 5.46
C ALA A 169 6.07 10.80 6.67
N LEU A 170 7.39 10.61 6.57
CA LEU A 170 8.36 11.03 7.60
C LEU A 170 8.31 12.54 7.83
N LEU A 171 8.31 13.35 6.76
CA LEU A 171 8.22 14.80 6.86
C LEU A 171 6.91 15.25 7.52
N LEU A 172 5.78 14.63 7.18
CA LEU A 172 4.51 14.93 7.83
C LEU A 172 4.53 14.57 9.31
N ALA A 173 5.09 13.39 9.63
CA ALA A 173 5.20 12.92 10.99
C ALA A 173 6.01 13.88 11.86
N GLU A 174 7.18 14.32 11.37
CA GLU A 174 8.02 15.30 12.04
C GLU A 174 7.28 16.63 12.28
N ARG A 175 6.61 17.16 11.25
CA ARG A 175 5.87 18.44 11.35
C ARG A 175 4.71 18.40 12.33
N LEU A 176 4.06 17.26 12.48
CA LEU A 176 2.86 17.10 13.31
C LEU A 176 3.14 16.46 14.68
N GLY A 177 4.40 16.10 14.97
CA GLY A 177 4.75 15.34 16.17
C GLY A 177 4.15 13.92 16.19
N CYS A 178 3.88 13.34 15.01
CA CYS A 178 3.34 11.99 14.88
C CYS A 178 4.45 10.93 14.75
N ARG A 179 4.06 9.67 14.89
CA ARG A 179 4.91 8.52 14.52
C ARG A 179 4.74 8.19 13.03
N ALA A 180 5.82 8.10 12.28
CA ALA A 180 5.77 7.55 10.92
C ALA A 180 5.67 6.01 10.97
N VAL A 181 4.76 5.45 10.18
CA VAL A 181 4.61 3.99 10.03
C VAL A 181 5.50 3.51 8.89
N GLU A 182 6.24 2.42 9.13
CA GLU A 182 7.01 1.74 8.08
C GLU A 182 6.06 1.16 7.01
N PRO A 183 6.42 1.18 5.71
CA PRO A 183 5.58 0.62 4.64
C PRO A 183 5.13 -0.83 4.86
N MET A 184 4.01 -1.20 4.21
CA MET A 184 3.33 -2.47 4.46
C MET A 184 4.21 -3.71 4.22
N ALA A 185 5.13 -3.69 3.25
CA ALA A 185 6.05 -4.81 3.02
C ALA A 185 6.99 -5.08 4.21
N ARG A 186 7.23 -4.07 5.07
CA ARG A 186 8.09 -4.18 6.26
C ARG A 186 7.32 -4.48 7.53
N SER A 187 6.25 -3.73 7.79
CA SER A 187 5.49 -3.79 9.05
C SER A 187 4.22 -4.64 8.96
N GLY A 188 3.76 -4.96 7.75
CA GLY A 188 2.52 -5.68 7.47
C GLY A 188 2.71 -7.01 6.74
N LEU A 189 3.93 -7.56 6.70
CA LEU A 189 4.25 -8.77 5.92
C LEU A 189 3.38 -9.97 6.32
N GLY A 190 3.13 -10.16 7.62
CA GLY A 190 2.26 -11.23 8.12
C GLY A 190 0.81 -11.06 7.66
N VAL A 191 0.26 -9.85 7.73
CA VAL A 191 -1.10 -9.53 7.27
C VAL A 191 -1.25 -9.79 5.77
N LEU A 192 -0.26 -9.38 4.97
CA LEU A 192 -0.21 -9.66 3.53
C LEU A 192 -0.16 -11.17 3.26
N ALA A 193 0.73 -11.89 3.94
CA ALA A 193 0.91 -13.32 3.74
C ALA A 193 -0.34 -14.11 4.10
N SER A 194 -1.00 -13.80 5.21
CA SER A 194 -2.26 -14.43 5.61
C SER A 194 -3.35 -14.20 4.59
N TRP A 195 -3.52 -12.96 4.10
CA TRP A 195 -4.51 -12.67 3.05
C TRP A 195 -4.22 -13.44 1.76
N LEU A 196 -2.99 -13.36 1.23
CA LEU A 196 -2.59 -14.03 0.00
C LEU A 196 -2.67 -15.57 0.12
N GLY A 197 -2.41 -16.11 1.31
CA GLY A 197 -2.53 -17.53 1.61
C GLY A 197 -3.95 -18.06 1.50
N LEU A 198 -4.96 -17.22 1.76
CA LEU A 198 -6.38 -17.57 1.74
C LEU A 198 -7.07 -17.29 0.39
N LEU A 199 -6.34 -16.80 -0.62
CA LEU A 199 -6.89 -16.53 -1.95
C LEU A 199 -7.11 -17.85 -2.73
N HIS A 200 -8.33 -18.37 -2.79
CA HIS A 200 -8.66 -19.53 -3.64
C HIS A 200 -8.91 -19.11 -5.09
#